data_AF-A0AAJ1QGQ3-F1
#
_entry.id   AF-A0AAJ1QGQ3-F1
#
_cell.length_a   1.000
_cell.length_b   1.000
_cell.length_c   1.000
_cell.angle_alpha   90.00
_cell.angle_beta   90.00
_cell.angle_gamma   90.00
#
_symmetry.space_group_name_H-M   'P 1'
#
loop_
_entity.id
_entity.type
_entity.pdbx_description
1 polymer ?
#
loop_
_entity_poly.entity_id
_entity_poly.type
_entity_poly.pdbx_seq_one_letter_code
_entity_poly.pdbx_strand_id
1 'polypeptide(L)'
;MLKKYDNICETIKTKPLKGIFFFILLFFFFIQNTVAQTLSKGDIVFLGVNSDNSCGNNTDEFIYLLFLKDVKVNEKFYITDNRWNNSKLFTNEGKIEFKKTGSSLPKGSIIKITINSSTGIGTSIIGWSIKKVNSSNPFAINNSGDQVFIVNNISDTPTFLAGFNTKRDWDPKADGLNSLLPTSLTDIHQSNSNNSNNRYRHYIGGLNEPLSKGEWIVKILNSNNWKNDLTNNIASCNIFNDYTKNNFDNKKVNIIETTVDQEICEGDFIHSIKVIIESNIVNYKWYRSVDNVISNNDVLVAEGSNLNEYTPNTVGDFYYYCIIYIDLPLNNEPNNSIFYNSNMYKVKINPLPKIAPIEMN
;
A
#
# COMPACT_ATOMS: atom_id res chain seq x y z
N MET A 1 12.04 60.41 -11.28
CA MET A 1 12.94 59.27 -11.57
C MET A 1 12.18 57.98 -11.29
N LEU A 2 11.77 57.27 -12.34
CA LEU A 2 11.18 55.93 -12.23
C LEU A 2 12.27 54.96 -11.74
N LYS A 3 12.20 54.53 -10.47
CA LYS A 3 13.00 53.40 -10.01
C LYS A 3 12.31 52.12 -10.45
N LYS A 4 13.01 51.42 -11.34
CA LYS A 4 12.81 50.06 -11.82
C LYS A 4 12.44 49.12 -10.65
N TYR A 5 11.20 48.61 -10.65
CA TYR A 5 10.81 47.47 -9.84
C TYR A 5 11.43 46.23 -10.49
N ASP A 6 12.65 45.89 -10.09
CA ASP A 6 13.19 44.57 -10.36
C ASP A 6 12.56 43.59 -9.35
N ASN A 7 11.96 42.52 -9.88
CA ASN A 7 11.45 41.37 -9.14
C ASN A 7 12.53 40.81 -8.21
N ILE A 8 12.36 40.96 -6.89
CA ILE A 8 13.20 40.29 -5.90
C ILE A 8 12.41 39.09 -5.36
N CYS A 9 12.41 38.01 -6.13
CA CYS A 9 12.16 36.65 -5.62
C CYS A 9 13.39 35.74 -5.73
N GLU A 10 14.57 36.30 -6.06
CA GLU A 10 15.82 35.56 -5.98
C GLU A 10 16.80 36.30 -5.07
N THR A 11 17.14 35.72 -3.92
CA THR A 11 18.52 35.45 -3.46
C THR A 11 18.49 34.99 -1.99
N ILE A 12 18.51 33.68 -1.76
CA ILE A 12 19.16 33.10 -0.58
C ILE A 12 20.21 32.11 -1.09
N LYS A 13 21.40 32.62 -1.41
CA LYS A 13 22.58 31.77 -1.65
C LYS A 13 23.31 31.53 -0.33
N THR A 14 23.38 30.26 0.02
CA THR A 14 24.01 29.62 1.17
C THR A 14 25.47 30.05 1.40
N LYS A 15 25.84 30.37 2.65
CA LYS A 15 27.24 30.35 3.10
C LYS A 15 27.66 28.91 3.43
N PRO A 16 28.81 28.40 2.96
CA PRO A 16 29.28 27.07 3.35
C PRO A 16 30.01 27.16 4.70
N LEU A 17 29.50 26.44 5.71
CA LEU A 17 30.17 26.23 6.98
C LEU A 17 31.27 25.17 6.79
N LYS A 18 32.45 25.59 6.31
CA LYS A 18 33.64 24.72 6.20
C LYS A 18 34.33 24.66 7.57
N GLY A 19 34.32 23.50 8.22
CA GLY A 19 35.21 23.26 9.37
C GLY A 19 34.85 22.16 10.36
N ILE A 20 33.64 21.58 10.32
CA ILE A 20 33.20 20.56 11.31
C ILE A 20 32.68 19.27 10.63
N PHE A 21 32.81 19.14 9.31
CA PHE A 21 32.15 18.07 8.55
C PHE A 21 32.95 16.75 8.44
N PHE A 22 34.23 16.72 8.84
CA PHE A 22 35.09 15.57 8.53
C PHE A 22 35.11 14.49 9.63
N PHE A 23 34.78 14.82 10.88
CA PHE A 23 34.81 13.85 12.00
C PHE A 23 33.48 13.12 12.23
N ILE A 24 32.35 13.68 11.79
CA ILE A 24 31.03 13.02 11.88
C ILE A 24 30.85 11.97 10.76
N LEU A 25 31.56 12.12 9.64
CA LEU A 25 31.46 11.21 8.49
C LEU A 25 32.04 9.80 8.78
N LEU A 26 33.03 9.70 9.68
CA LEU A 26 33.69 8.44 10.02
C LEU A 26 32.93 7.61 11.07
N PHE A 27 32.07 8.25 11.88
CA PHE A 27 31.25 7.52 12.86
C PHE A 27 30.01 6.86 12.23
N PHE A 28 29.61 7.30 11.03
CA PHE A 28 28.49 6.71 10.29
C PHE A 28 28.83 5.44 9.50
N PHE A 29 30.12 5.10 9.33
CA PHE A 29 30.53 3.96 8.51
C PHE A 29 30.46 2.59 9.21
N PHE A 30 30.10 2.54 10.50
CA PHE A 30 30.00 1.29 11.27
C PHE A 30 28.62 1.02 11.89
N ILE A 31 27.58 1.79 11.53
CA ILE A 31 26.21 1.33 11.78
C ILE A 31 25.89 0.30 10.70
N GLN A 32 25.92 -0.98 11.06
CA GLN A 32 25.32 -2.00 10.21
C GLN A 32 23.93 -1.52 9.82
N ASN A 33 23.66 -1.46 8.52
CA ASN A 33 22.36 -1.09 7.96
C ASN A 33 21.28 -2.09 8.42
N THR A 34 20.82 -1.98 9.65
CA THR A 34 19.46 -2.36 10.01
C THR A 34 18.59 -1.30 9.39
N VAL A 35 18.25 -1.49 8.11
CA VAL A 35 17.16 -0.73 7.52
C VAL A 35 15.96 -1.00 8.41
N ALA A 36 15.49 0.05 9.12
CA ALA A 36 14.25 -0.05 9.85
C ALA A 36 13.18 -0.52 8.86
N GLN A 37 12.40 -1.51 9.26
CA GLN A 37 11.31 -2.05 8.46
C GLN A 37 10.41 -0.89 8.00
N THR A 38 10.31 -0.63 6.69
CA THR A 38 9.55 0.53 6.18
C THR A 38 8.20 0.15 5.60
N LEU A 39 8.00 -1.12 5.24
CA LEU A 39 6.70 -1.60 4.79
C LEU A 39 5.64 -1.50 5.90
N SER A 40 4.50 -0.93 5.51
CA SER A 40 3.35 -0.59 6.32
C SER A 40 2.07 -1.09 5.64
N LYS A 41 0.95 -0.98 6.34
CA LYS A 41 -0.35 -1.43 5.83
C LYS A 41 -0.64 -0.87 4.44
N GLY A 42 -1.05 -1.75 3.53
CA GLY A 42 -1.33 -1.41 2.13
C GLY A 42 -0.10 -1.13 1.25
N ASP A 43 1.13 -1.30 1.73
CA ASP A 43 2.32 -1.24 0.85
C ASP A 43 2.46 -2.48 -0.04
N ILE A 44 1.82 -3.59 0.34
CA ILE A 44 1.75 -4.83 -0.43
C ILE A 44 0.30 -5.29 -0.40
N VAL A 45 -0.26 -5.61 -1.56
CA VAL A 45 -1.65 -6.08 -1.70
C VAL A 45 -1.73 -7.29 -2.62
N PHE A 46 -2.78 -8.09 -2.44
CA PHE A 46 -3.04 -9.25 -3.28
C PHE A 46 -3.66 -8.81 -4.62
N LEU A 47 -3.19 -9.38 -5.74
CA LEU A 47 -3.82 -9.27 -7.06
C LEU A 47 -4.41 -10.59 -7.56
N GLY A 48 -4.04 -11.71 -6.94
CA GLY A 48 -4.60 -13.00 -7.27
C GLY A 48 -4.13 -14.09 -6.32
N VAL A 49 -5.01 -15.06 -6.08
CA VAL A 49 -4.74 -16.23 -5.25
C VAL A 49 -5.30 -17.46 -5.97
N ASN A 50 -4.47 -18.50 -6.07
CA ASN A 50 -4.85 -19.84 -6.48
C ASN A 50 -4.53 -20.82 -5.36
N SER A 51 -5.59 -21.35 -4.78
CA SER A 51 -5.57 -22.47 -3.85
C SER A 51 -5.91 -23.81 -4.51
N ASP A 52 -6.21 -23.86 -5.82
CA ASP A 52 -6.35 -25.15 -6.51
C ASP A 52 -5.01 -25.71 -6.96
N ASN A 53 -4.69 -26.93 -6.54
CA ASN A 53 -3.59 -27.72 -7.07
C ASN A 53 -4.07 -28.80 -8.08
N SER A 54 -5.35 -28.81 -8.45
CA SER A 54 -5.98 -29.83 -9.31
C SER A 54 -6.21 -29.37 -10.76
N CYS A 55 -5.69 -28.20 -11.16
CA CYS A 55 -5.85 -27.64 -12.50
C CYS A 55 -4.78 -28.13 -13.50
N GLY A 56 -5.05 -29.24 -14.20
CA GLY A 56 -4.17 -29.80 -15.24
C GLY A 56 -2.92 -30.50 -14.67
N ASN A 57 -1.79 -30.46 -15.40
CA ASN A 57 -0.50 -30.98 -14.91
C ASN A 57 0.22 -30.01 -13.95
N ASN A 58 -0.37 -28.83 -13.67
CA ASN A 58 0.19 -27.84 -12.76
C ASN A 58 -0.36 -28.09 -11.36
N THR A 59 0.53 -28.44 -10.44
CA THR A 59 0.19 -28.77 -9.04
C THR A 59 0.47 -27.63 -8.07
N ASP A 60 0.90 -26.48 -8.59
CA ASP A 60 1.38 -25.39 -7.75
C ASP A 60 0.29 -24.36 -7.45
N GLU A 61 0.05 -24.17 -6.16
CA GLU A 61 -0.64 -23.02 -5.60
C GLU A 61 0.16 -21.75 -5.89
N PHE A 62 -0.50 -20.59 -6.01
CA PHE A 62 0.23 -19.34 -6.19
C PHE A 62 -0.50 -18.11 -5.67
N ILE A 63 0.28 -17.07 -5.44
CA ILE A 63 -0.19 -15.73 -5.07
C ILE A 63 0.48 -14.71 -5.98
N TYR A 64 -0.28 -13.71 -6.43
CA TYR A 64 0.26 -12.48 -6.99
C TYR A 64 0.20 -11.35 -5.99
N LEU A 65 1.33 -10.68 -5.81
CA LEU A 65 1.45 -9.51 -4.96
C LEU A 65 1.80 -8.28 -5.78
N LEU A 66 1.07 -7.20 -5.57
CA LEU A 66 1.42 -5.87 -6.05
C LEU A 66 2.07 -5.07 -4.92
N PHE A 67 3.22 -4.48 -5.23
CA PHE A 67 3.93 -3.60 -4.32
C PHE A 67 3.54 -2.15 -4.62
N LEU A 68 2.86 -1.50 -3.67
CA LEU A 68 2.48 -0.09 -3.78
C LEU A 68 3.54 0.88 -3.25
N LYS A 69 4.67 0.34 -2.76
CA LYS A 69 5.84 1.06 -2.27
C LYS A 69 7.12 0.38 -2.74
N ASP A 70 8.18 1.18 -2.92
CA ASP A 70 9.52 0.65 -3.19
C ASP A 70 9.97 -0.27 -2.06
N VAL A 71 10.48 -1.46 -2.40
CA VAL A 71 11.09 -2.38 -1.44
C VAL A 71 12.61 -2.27 -1.52
N LYS A 72 13.21 -1.74 -0.46
CA LYS A 72 14.64 -1.47 -0.41
C LYS A 72 15.44 -2.76 -0.25
N VAL A 73 16.72 -2.73 -0.64
CA VAL A 73 17.63 -3.86 -0.40
C VAL A 73 17.72 -4.14 1.11
N ASN A 74 17.70 -5.42 1.48
CA ASN A 74 17.63 -5.96 2.85
C ASN A 74 16.28 -5.82 3.57
N GLU A 75 15.30 -5.13 2.99
CA GLU A 75 13.95 -5.09 3.53
C GLU A 75 13.31 -6.47 3.48
N LYS A 76 12.47 -6.76 4.47
CA LYS A 76 11.83 -8.07 4.66
C LYS A 76 10.33 -7.93 4.72
N PHE A 77 9.65 -9.00 4.37
CA PHE A 77 8.29 -9.26 4.82
C PHE A 77 8.13 -10.76 4.97
N TYR A 78 7.04 -11.18 5.58
CA TYR A 78 6.74 -12.58 5.79
C TYR A 78 5.33 -12.88 5.29
N ILE A 79 5.17 -14.09 4.77
CA ILE A 79 3.86 -14.65 4.44
C ILE A 79 3.61 -15.83 5.36
N THR A 80 2.38 -15.91 5.84
CA THR A 80 1.96 -17.00 6.72
C THR A 80 0.51 -17.35 6.49
N ASP A 81 0.21 -18.64 6.62
CA ASP A 81 -1.12 -19.22 6.66
C ASP A 81 -1.61 -19.39 8.10
N ASN A 82 -0.79 -19.09 9.11
CA ASN A 82 -1.21 -19.16 10.51
C ASN A 82 -2.44 -18.27 10.77
N ARG A 83 -3.45 -18.88 11.40
CA ARG A 83 -4.63 -18.14 11.89
C ARG A 83 -4.30 -17.09 12.95
N TRP A 84 -5.15 -16.08 13.05
CA TRP A 84 -5.16 -15.04 14.06
C TRP A 84 -6.42 -15.16 14.93
N ASN A 85 -6.28 -15.07 16.26
CA ASN A 85 -7.41 -15.16 17.22
C ASN A 85 -7.67 -13.88 18.02
N ASN A 86 -7.39 -12.72 17.44
CA ASN A 86 -7.51 -11.41 18.11
C ASN A 86 -6.43 -11.09 19.16
N SER A 87 -5.58 -12.05 19.54
CA SER A 87 -4.50 -11.79 20.51
C SER A 87 -3.14 -12.29 20.07
N LYS A 88 -3.09 -13.41 19.34
CA LYS A 88 -1.84 -13.97 18.83
C LYS A 88 -2.01 -14.63 17.47
N LEU A 89 -0.94 -14.54 16.67
CA LEU A 89 -0.75 -15.37 15.50
C LEU A 89 -0.40 -16.78 15.96
N PHE A 90 -1.01 -17.77 15.34
CA PHE A 90 -0.69 -19.15 15.64
C PHE A 90 0.71 -19.54 15.16
N THR A 91 1.15 -20.72 15.57
CA THR A 91 2.50 -21.23 15.31
C THR A 91 2.51 -22.61 14.66
N ASN A 92 1.34 -23.14 14.31
CA ASN A 92 1.19 -24.51 13.80
C ASN A 92 1.22 -24.60 12.27
N GLU A 93 1.37 -23.50 11.55
CA GLU A 93 1.38 -23.48 10.09
C GLU A 93 2.62 -22.73 9.54
N GLY A 94 2.73 -22.70 8.22
CA GLY A 94 3.84 -22.14 7.47
C GLY A 94 4.14 -20.67 7.73
N LYS A 95 5.45 -20.36 7.82
CA LYS A 95 5.98 -18.99 7.81
C LYS A 95 7.14 -18.92 6.82
N ILE A 96 7.05 -18.00 5.86
CA ILE A 96 8.07 -17.78 4.84
C ILE A 96 8.60 -16.35 4.97
N GLU A 97 9.92 -16.18 5.11
CA GLU A 97 10.60 -14.89 4.99
C GLU A 97 10.90 -14.62 3.52
N PHE A 98 10.55 -13.43 3.06
CA PHE A 98 11.02 -12.82 1.83
C PHE A 98 11.95 -11.68 2.20
N LYS A 99 13.21 -11.76 1.78
CA LYS A 99 14.21 -10.69 1.94
C LYS A 99 14.68 -10.20 0.58
N LYS A 100 14.60 -8.89 0.34
CA LYS A 100 15.14 -8.31 -0.89
C LYS A 100 16.68 -8.33 -0.85
N THR A 101 17.32 -8.97 -1.83
CA THR A 101 18.80 -9.12 -1.88
C THR A 101 19.44 -8.49 -3.10
N GLY A 102 18.75 -8.48 -4.24
CA GLY A 102 19.14 -7.69 -5.42
C GLY A 102 18.76 -6.21 -5.29
N SER A 103 18.89 -5.43 -6.37
CA SER A 103 18.48 -4.01 -6.45
C SER A 103 17.07 -3.74 -5.91
N SER A 104 16.79 -2.52 -5.43
CA SER A 104 15.46 -2.13 -4.92
C SER A 104 14.34 -2.55 -5.88
N LEU A 105 13.25 -3.13 -5.36
CA LEU A 105 12.06 -3.40 -6.17
C LEU A 105 11.26 -2.09 -6.26
N PRO A 106 11.03 -1.52 -7.46
CA PRO A 106 10.24 -0.31 -7.57
C PRO A 106 8.75 -0.59 -7.28
N LYS A 107 8.07 0.39 -6.71
CA LYS A 107 6.61 0.43 -6.58
C LYS A 107 5.96 0.21 -7.96
N GLY A 108 4.78 -0.40 -7.93
CA GLY A 108 4.06 -0.85 -9.11
C GLY A 108 4.49 -2.22 -9.62
N SER A 109 5.58 -2.80 -9.11
CA SER A 109 6.02 -4.15 -9.48
C SER A 109 5.02 -5.20 -8.99
N ILE A 110 4.80 -6.23 -9.82
CA ILE A 110 4.01 -7.41 -9.48
C ILE A 110 4.94 -8.62 -9.40
N ILE A 111 4.81 -9.43 -8.35
CA ILE A 111 5.55 -10.70 -8.25
C ILE A 111 4.59 -11.88 -8.11
N LYS A 112 4.97 -13.00 -8.73
CA LYS A 112 4.34 -14.29 -8.55
C LYS A 112 5.08 -15.09 -7.47
N ILE A 113 4.33 -15.63 -6.52
CA ILE A 113 4.82 -16.58 -5.53
C ILE A 113 4.15 -17.90 -5.81
N THR A 114 4.92 -18.85 -6.36
CA THR A 114 4.54 -20.25 -6.46
C THR A 114 4.79 -20.94 -5.13
N ILE A 115 3.83 -21.74 -4.70
CA ILE A 115 3.80 -22.45 -3.42
C ILE A 115 3.77 -23.94 -3.73
N ASN A 116 4.72 -24.65 -3.14
CA ASN A 116 4.69 -26.10 -3.11
C ASN A 116 4.04 -26.53 -1.81
N SER A 117 2.86 -27.14 -1.87
CA SER A 117 2.06 -27.54 -0.70
C SER A 117 2.76 -28.50 0.26
N SER A 118 3.82 -29.18 -0.18
CA SER A 118 4.59 -30.10 0.67
C SER A 118 5.76 -29.41 1.39
N THR A 119 6.38 -28.39 0.77
CA THR A 119 7.58 -27.72 1.33
C THR A 119 7.32 -26.30 1.83
N GLY A 120 6.24 -25.68 1.37
CA GLY A 120 5.92 -24.26 1.55
C GLY A 120 6.75 -23.31 0.68
N ILE A 121 7.72 -23.79 -0.11
CA ILE A 121 8.56 -22.95 -0.97
C ILE A 121 8.54 -23.52 -2.38
N GLY A 122 7.81 -22.87 -3.29
CA GLY A 122 7.77 -23.26 -4.70
C GLY A 122 8.47 -22.29 -5.65
N THR A 123 8.81 -21.08 -5.20
CA THR A 123 9.32 -20.01 -6.07
C THR A 123 10.80 -19.70 -5.82
N SER A 124 11.54 -19.47 -6.91
CA SER A 124 12.83 -18.80 -6.90
C SER A 124 12.67 -17.47 -7.63
N ILE A 125 12.69 -16.36 -6.89
CA ILE A 125 12.53 -15.01 -7.46
C ILE A 125 13.90 -14.34 -7.48
N ILE A 126 14.34 -13.90 -8.66
CA ILE A 126 15.64 -13.23 -8.84
C ILE A 126 15.72 -12.00 -7.93
N GLY A 127 16.84 -11.88 -7.21
CA GLY A 127 17.07 -10.77 -6.29
C GLY A 127 16.26 -10.83 -4.99
N TRP A 128 15.73 -12.00 -4.64
CA TRP A 128 15.12 -12.30 -3.35
C TRP A 128 15.81 -13.51 -2.69
N SER A 129 15.94 -13.46 -1.36
CA SER A 129 16.18 -14.62 -0.53
C SER A 129 14.85 -15.03 0.10
N ILE A 130 14.46 -16.30 -0.11
CA ILE A 130 13.18 -16.85 0.33
C ILE A 130 13.48 -18.08 1.17
N LYS A 131 12.98 -18.12 2.41
CA LYS A 131 13.23 -19.24 3.32
C LYS A 131 12.10 -19.46 4.31
N LYS A 132 11.96 -20.70 4.76
CA LYS A 132 11.05 -21.11 5.82
C LYS A 132 11.59 -20.67 7.18
N VAL A 133 10.73 -20.15 8.06
CA VAL A 133 11.15 -19.50 9.33
C VAL A 133 10.60 -20.22 10.55
N ASN A 134 10.92 -21.51 10.70
CA ASN A 134 10.62 -22.31 11.91
C ASN A 134 9.22 -22.92 12.00
N SER A 135 8.70 -23.51 10.93
CA SER A 135 7.60 -24.48 11.03
C SER A 135 8.03 -25.83 10.46
N SER A 136 7.67 -26.93 11.13
CA SER A 136 7.75 -28.26 10.51
C SER A 136 6.70 -28.37 9.40
N ASN A 137 5.55 -27.71 9.58
CA ASN A 137 4.45 -27.71 8.63
C ASN A 137 4.73 -26.77 7.45
N PRO A 138 4.37 -27.17 6.21
CA PRO A 138 4.50 -26.30 5.05
C PRO A 138 3.55 -25.09 5.15
N PHE A 139 3.84 -24.06 4.36
CA PHE A 139 2.85 -23.04 4.00
C PHE A 139 2.02 -23.61 2.85
N ALA A 140 0.74 -23.83 3.06
CA ALA A 140 -0.16 -24.41 2.07
C ALA A 140 -1.52 -23.72 2.16
N ILE A 141 -2.13 -23.45 1.01
CA ILE A 141 -3.38 -22.71 0.92
C ILE A 141 -4.49 -23.48 0.22
N ASN A 142 -4.26 -24.76 -0.11
CA ASN A 142 -5.20 -25.66 -0.77
C ASN A 142 -6.26 -26.29 0.14
N ASN A 143 -6.19 -26.11 1.45
CA ASN A 143 -7.12 -26.73 2.38
C ASN A 143 -8.32 -25.80 2.68
N SER A 144 -9.43 -26.40 3.10
CA SER A 144 -10.69 -25.66 3.29
C SER A 144 -10.62 -24.73 4.50
N GLY A 145 -10.59 -23.42 4.28
CA GLY A 145 -10.66 -22.40 5.34
C GLY A 145 -9.37 -21.67 5.65
N ASP A 146 -8.38 -21.74 4.76
CA ASP A 146 -7.08 -21.11 4.96
C ASP A 146 -7.15 -19.58 4.79
N GLN A 147 -6.24 -18.91 5.48
CA GLN A 147 -5.96 -17.48 5.38
C GLN A 147 -4.54 -17.30 4.86
N VAL A 148 -4.27 -16.12 4.31
CA VAL A 148 -2.91 -15.69 4.03
C VAL A 148 -2.73 -14.28 4.57
N PHE A 149 -1.76 -14.13 5.46
CA PHE A 149 -1.33 -12.83 5.96
C PHE A 149 0.03 -12.45 5.42
N ILE A 150 0.16 -11.18 5.05
CA ILE A 150 1.44 -10.53 4.83
C ILE A 150 1.74 -9.71 6.09
N VAL A 151 2.88 -9.97 6.71
CA VAL A 151 3.28 -9.33 7.97
C VAL A 151 4.71 -8.81 7.88
N ASN A 152 5.02 -7.78 8.65
CA ASN A 152 6.38 -7.21 8.68
C ASN A 152 7.33 -7.94 9.65
N ASN A 153 6.80 -8.77 10.55
CA ASN A 153 7.54 -9.58 11.51
C ASN A 153 6.72 -10.83 11.88
N ILE A 154 7.35 -11.81 12.54
CA ILE A 154 6.73 -13.10 12.90
C ILE A 154 6.51 -13.29 14.40
N SER A 155 6.41 -12.20 15.17
CA SER A 155 6.03 -12.26 16.58
C SER A 155 4.59 -12.75 16.76
N ASP A 156 4.19 -12.99 18.01
CA ASP A 156 2.81 -13.33 18.34
C ASP A 156 1.84 -12.20 17.94
N THR A 157 2.27 -10.95 17.99
CA THR A 157 1.46 -9.77 17.62
C THR A 157 2.13 -9.00 16.46
N PRO A 158 2.11 -9.56 15.24
CA PRO A 158 2.81 -8.96 14.12
C PRO A 158 2.09 -7.69 13.63
N THR A 159 2.82 -6.82 12.92
CA THR A 159 2.14 -5.76 12.15
C THR A 159 1.67 -6.37 10.83
N PHE A 160 0.36 -6.41 10.66
CA PHE A 160 -0.28 -6.86 9.43
C PHE A 160 -0.18 -5.80 8.34
N LEU A 161 0.21 -6.24 7.14
CA LEU A 161 0.35 -5.39 5.96
C LEU A 161 -0.85 -5.56 5.01
N ALA A 162 -1.30 -6.81 4.84
CA ALA A 162 -2.50 -7.20 4.10
C ALA A 162 -2.95 -8.61 4.51
N GLY A 163 -4.21 -8.93 4.23
CA GLY A 163 -4.78 -10.26 4.47
C GLY A 163 -5.67 -10.72 3.31
N PHE A 164 -5.63 -12.02 3.03
CA PHE A 164 -6.54 -12.70 2.11
C PHE A 164 -7.17 -13.90 2.82
N ASN A 165 -8.48 -14.09 2.68
CA ASN A 165 -9.15 -15.29 3.18
C ASN A 165 -9.71 -16.12 2.02
N THR A 166 -9.41 -17.42 2.02
CA THR A 166 -9.90 -18.35 0.99
C THR A 166 -11.39 -18.67 1.16
N LYS A 167 -12.01 -18.27 2.27
CA LYS A 167 -13.46 -18.20 2.44
C LYS A 167 -13.97 -16.77 2.26
N ARG A 168 -15.28 -16.63 2.10
CA ARG A 168 -15.93 -15.31 2.11
C ARG A 168 -15.82 -14.63 3.45
N ASP A 169 -16.15 -15.33 4.52
CA ASP A 169 -16.25 -14.72 5.85
C ASP A 169 -14.99 -15.02 6.66
N TRP A 170 -14.44 -13.98 7.30
CA TRP A 170 -13.49 -14.16 8.39
C TRP A 170 -14.22 -14.67 9.62
N ASP A 171 -13.66 -15.64 10.32
CA ASP A 171 -14.32 -16.29 11.44
C ASP A 171 -14.20 -15.42 12.70
N PRO A 172 -15.31 -14.88 13.24
CA PRO A 172 -15.27 -14.01 14.42
C PRO A 172 -14.82 -14.73 15.70
N LYS A 173 -14.71 -16.07 15.68
CA LYS A 173 -14.21 -16.88 16.79
C LYS A 173 -12.82 -17.48 16.53
N ALA A 174 -12.32 -17.40 15.29
CA ALA A 174 -11.12 -18.11 14.84
C ALA A 174 -11.16 -19.62 15.17
N ASP A 175 -12.34 -20.24 15.03
CA ASP A 175 -12.55 -21.65 15.38
C ASP A 175 -12.03 -22.57 14.26
N GLY A 176 -11.53 -23.75 14.66
CA GLY A 176 -11.01 -24.75 13.72
C GLY A 176 -9.79 -24.26 12.93
N LEU A 177 -9.91 -24.20 11.60
CA LEU A 177 -8.85 -23.79 10.66
C LEU A 177 -8.96 -22.33 10.22
N ASN A 178 -10.02 -21.61 10.63
CA ASN A 178 -10.29 -20.27 10.12
C ASN A 178 -9.65 -19.19 11.02
N SER A 179 -9.36 -18.05 10.41
CA SER A 179 -8.86 -16.87 11.12
C SER A 179 -9.92 -15.79 11.33
N LEU A 180 -9.78 -15.08 12.44
CA LEU A 180 -10.38 -13.77 12.63
C LEU A 180 -9.62 -12.73 11.78
N LEU A 181 -10.33 -11.71 11.28
CA LEU A 181 -9.71 -10.57 10.59
C LEU A 181 -9.03 -9.66 11.63
N PRO A 182 -7.70 -9.44 11.56
CA PRO A 182 -7.04 -8.47 12.43
C PRO A 182 -7.72 -7.11 12.35
N THR A 183 -7.99 -6.48 13.50
CA THR A 183 -8.65 -5.17 13.57
C THR A 183 -7.89 -4.07 12.83
N SER A 184 -6.57 -4.25 12.63
CA SER A 184 -5.75 -3.34 11.82
C SER A 184 -6.04 -3.43 10.32
N LEU A 185 -6.72 -4.47 9.83
CA LEU A 185 -6.98 -4.76 8.41
C LEU A 185 -8.44 -4.58 7.99
N THR A 186 -9.31 -3.96 8.80
CA THR A 186 -10.73 -3.76 8.46
C THR A 186 -10.97 -3.02 7.15
N ASP A 187 -9.98 -2.23 6.73
CA ASP A 187 -9.95 -1.41 5.52
C ASP A 187 -9.08 -1.98 4.39
N ILE A 188 -8.22 -2.98 4.65
CA ILE A 188 -7.24 -3.51 3.67
C ILE A 188 -7.16 -5.04 3.79
N HIS A 189 -8.18 -5.71 3.26
CA HIS A 189 -8.20 -7.17 3.11
C HIS A 189 -9.06 -7.58 1.90
N GLN A 190 -8.93 -8.83 1.48
CA GLN A 190 -9.78 -9.44 0.47
C GLN A 190 -10.21 -10.84 0.93
N SER A 191 -11.34 -11.36 0.44
CA SER A 191 -11.76 -12.72 0.82
C SER A 191 -12.72 -13.29 -0.21
N ASN A 192 -12.68 -14.57 -0.56
CA ASN A 192 -13.44 -15.09 -1.71
C ASN A 192 -14.94 -14.70 -1.76
N SER A 193 -15.53 -14.53 -2.95
CA SER A 193 -16.91 -13.97 -3.00
C SER A 193 -18.01 -14.91 -2.46
N ASN A 194 -17.74 -16.21 -2.35
CA ASN A 194 -18.73 -17.23 -2.00
C ASN A 194 -18.21 -18.15 -0.89
N ASN A 195 -19.12 -18.80 -0.17
CA ASN A 195 -18.82 -19.78 0.89
C ASN A 195 -18.37 -21.15 0.36
N SER A 196 -18.46 -21.40 -0.94
CA SER A 196 -17.83 -22.55 -1.58
C SER A 196 -16.31 -22.38 -1.56
N ASN A 197 -15.55 -23.48 -1.57
CA ASN A 197 -14.10 -23.48 -1.67
C ASN A 197 -13.64 -22.89 -3.01
N ASN A 198 -13.76 -21.58 -3.16
CA ASN A 198 -13.33 -20.84 -4.34
C ASN A 198 -11.82 -21.01 -4.41
N ARG A 199 -11.39 -21.75 -5.41
CA ARG A 199 -9.99 -22.15 -5.51
C ARG A 199 -9.16 -21.13 -6.26
N TYR A 200 -9.81 -20.15 -6.89
CA TYR A 200 -9.16 -19.13 -7.68
C TYR A 200 -9.93 -17.81 -7.67
N ARG A 201 -9.23 -16.73 -7.35
CA ARG A 201 -9.74 -15.35 -7.42
C ARG A 201 -8.62 -14.41 -7.86
N HIS A 202 -8.92 -13.51 -8.81
CA HIS A 202 -7.95 -12.54 -9.31
C HIS A 202 -8.59 -11.22 -9.73
N TYR A 203 -7.76 -10.18 -9.71
CA TYR A 203 -8.09 -8.86 -10.17
C TYR A 203 -8.16 -8.82 -11.71
N ILE A 204 -9.22 -8.21 -12.24
CA ILE A 204 -9.50 -8.07 -13.68
C ILE A 204 -9.61 -6.61 -14.13
N GLY A 205 -9.49 -5.65 -13.20
CA GLY A 205 -9.49 -4.24 -13.57
C GLY A 205 -8.26 -3.88 -14.41
N GLY A 206 -8.32 -2.72 -15.08
CA GLY A 206 -7.17 -2.20 -15.82
C GLY A 206 -5.95 -1.98 -14.91
N LEU A 207 -4.75 -2.09 -15.51
CA LEU A 207 -3.44 -1.88 -14.87
C LEU A 207 -2.69 -0.63 -15.39
N ASN A 208 -3.23 0.03 -16.40
CA ASN A 208 -2.51 1.07 -17.16
C ASN A 208 -2.77 2.49 -16.64
N GLU A 209 -3.69 2.64 -15.69
CA GLU A 209 -4.12 3.91 -15.15
C GLU A 209 -3.03 4.52 -14.24
N PRO A 210 -2.69 5.79 -14.42
CA PRO A 210 -1.77 6.50 -13.53
C PRO A 210 -2.50 6.87 -12.24
N LEU A 211 -2.45 6.00 -11.23
CA LEU A 211 -3.16 6.18 -9.96
C LEU A 211 -2.20 6.27 -8.79
N SER A 212 -2.57 7.02 -7.75
CA SER A 212 -1.87 7.04 -6.46
C SER A 212 -1.96 5.70 -5.76
N LYS A 213 -1.12 5.49 -4.73
CA LYS A 213 -1.21 4.30 -3.86
C LYS A 213 -2.64 4.12 -3.32
N GLY A 214 -3.24 5.22 -2.86
CA GLY A 214 -4.59 5.23 -2.32
C GLY A 214 -5.66 4.81 -3.34
N GLU A 215 -5.63 5.42 -4.52
CA GLU A 215 -6.55 5.10 -5.62
C GLU A 215 -6.38 3.64 -6.10
N TRP A 216 -5.15 3.11 -6.11
CA TRP A 216 -4.91 1.68 -6.35
C TRP A 216 -5.55 0.79 -5.28
N ILE A 217 -5.45 1.14 -3.99
CA ILE A 217 -6.09 0.39 -2.90
C ILE A 217 -7.60 0.33 -3.13
N VAL A 218 -8.25 1.45 -3.42
CA VAL A 218 -9.69 1.51 -3.72
C VAL A 218 -10.07 0.58 -4.87
N LYS A 219 -9.32 0.71 -5.97
CA LYS A 219 -9.58 -0.08 -7.18
C LYS A 219 -9.44 -1.57 -6.91
N ILE A 220 -8.45 -1.95 -6.11
CA ILE A 220 -8.18 -3.32 -5.70
C ILE A 220 -9.21 -3.81 -4.70
N LEU A 221 -9.74 -2.99 -3.80
CA LEU A 221 -10.77 -3.43 -2.84
C LEU A 221 -12.16 -3.56 -3.47
N ASN A 222 -12.43 -2.86 -4.57
CA ASN A 222 -13.69 -2.94 -5.28
C ASN A 222 -13.92 -4.35 -5.85
N SER A 223 -14.90 -5.07 -5.30
CA SER A 223 -15.24 -6.45 -5.67
C SER A 223 -15.61 -6.63 -7.15
N ASN A 224 -16.13 -5.59 -7.81
CA ASN A 224 -16.47 -5.62 -9.23
C ASN A 224 -15.22 -5.74 -10.13
N ASN A 225 -14.05 -5.38 -9.63
CA ASN A 225 -12.78 -5.54 -10.33
C ASN A 225 -12.17 -6.93 -10.13
N TRP A 226 -12.93 -7.91 -9.63
CA TRP A 226 -12.46 -9.27 -9.39
C TRP A 226 -13.32 -10.31 -10.07
N LYS A 227 -12.66 -11.36 -10.57
CA LYS A 227 -13.31 -12.56 -11.08
C LYS A 227 -12.99 -13.74 -10.17
N ASN A 228 -14.03 -14.50 -9.85
CA ASN A 228 -13.94 -15.77 -9.13
C ASN A 228 -14.20 -16.89 -10.12
N ASP A 229 -13.51 -18.02 -9.97
CA ASP A 229 -13.93 -19.26 -10.60
C ASP A 229 -14.85 -20.02 -9.64
N LEU A 230 -16.11 -20.16 -10.03
CA LEU A 230 -17.15 -20.84 -9.27
C LEU A 230 -17.41 -22.26 -9.78
N THR A 231 -16.69 -22.70 -10.82
CA THR A 231 -16.95 -24.00 -11.44
C THR A 231 -16.01 -25.07 -10.90
N ASN A 232 -16.55 -26.01 -10.13
CA ASN A 232 -15.85 -27.22 -9.65
C ASN A 232 -15.51 -28.22 -10.78
N ASN A 233 -15.46 -27.78 -12.05
CA ASN A 233 -15.33 -28.65 -13.21
C ASN A 233 -13.88 -28.70 -13.70
N ILE A 234 -13.38 -29.85 -14.12
CA ILE A 234 -12.02 -29.97 -14.69
C ILE A 234 -11.86 -29.19 -16.01
N ALA A 235 -12.98 -28.85 -16.68
CA ALA A 235 -13.03 -27.94 -17.82
C ALA A 235 -12.61 -26.48 -17.49
N SER A 236 -12.45 -26.14 -16.20
CA SER A 236 -12.10 -24.81 -15.67
C SER A 236 -10.60 -24.47 -15.77
N CYS A 237 -9.77 -25.41 -16.24
CA CYS A 237 -8.41 -25.09 -16.68
C CYS A 237 -8.38 -24.08 -17.85
N ASN A 238 -9.50 -23.88 -18.55
CA ASN A 238 -9.62 -22.82 -19.56
C ASN A 238 -9.73 -21.41 -18.96
N ILE A 239 -10.11 -21.26 -17.68
CA ILE A 239 -10.08 -19.97 -16.96
C ILE A 239 -8.68 -19.70 -16.40
N PHE A 240 -7.89 -20.74 -16.09
CA PHE A 240 -6.43 -20.62 -15.96
C PHE A 240 -5.81 -20.07 -17.27
N ASN A 241 -6.37 -20.37 -18.45
CA ASN A 241 -5.94 -19.75 -19.71
C ASN A 241 -6.41 -18.28 -19.87
N ASP A 242 -7.58 -17.89 -19.35
CA ASP A 242 -8.01 -16.49 -19.25
C ASP A 242 -7.09 -15.68 -18.29
N TYR A 243 -6.61 -16.35 -17.24
CA TYR A 243 -5.53 -15.89 -16.37
C TYR A 243 -4.18 -15.77 -17.08
N THR A 244 -3.81 -16.70 -17.97
CA THR A 244 -2.63 -16.51 -18.84
C THR A 244 -2.78 -15.33 -19.80
N LYS A 245 -4.01 -14.84 -20.07
CA LYS A 245 -4.27 -13.64 -20.87
C LYS A 245 -4.06 -12.35 -20.07
N ASN A 246 -4.40 -12.37 -18.78
CA ASN A 246 -4.13 -11.28 -17.84
C ASN A 246 -2.72 -11.33 -17.24
N ASN A 247 -1.97 -12.41 -17.49
CA ASN A 247 -0.68 -12.75 -16.90
C ASN A 247 0.05 -11.54 -16.32
N PHE A 248 0.05 -11.43 -14.99
CA PHE A 248 0.75 -10.34 -14.31
C PHE A 248 2.27 -10.50 -14.39
N ASP A 249 2.77 -11.64 -14.89
CA ASP A 249 4.19 -11.84 -15.14
C ASP A 249 4.70 -10.72 -16.06
N ASN A 250 5.76 -10.04 -15.63
CA ASN A 250 6.35 -8.89 -16.30
C ASN A 250 5.44 -7.66 -16.44
N LYS A 251 4.24 -7.66 -15.85
CA LYS A 251 3.40 -6.47 -15.75
C LYS A 251 3.78 -5.63 -14.54
N LYS A 252 3.47 -4.35 -14.65
CA LYS A 252 3.55 -3.37 -13.57
C LYS A 252 2.35 -2.43 -13.68
N VAL A 253 1.99 -1.83 -12.56
CA VAL A 253 1.08 -0.68 -12.56
C VAL A 253 1.88 0.62 -12.50
N ASN A 254 1.26 1.71 -12.94
CA ASN A 254 1.83 3.03 -12.77
C ASN A 254 1.33 3.63 -11.45
N ILE A 255 2.26 3.92 -10.53
CA ILE A 255 1.93 4.56 -9.25
C ILE A 255 2.46 5.98 -9.29
N ILE A 256 1.51 6.93 -9.33
CA ILE A 256 1.84 8.35 -9.26
C ILE A 256 1.92 8.78 -7.80
N GLU A 257 3.08 9.30 -7.41
CA GLU A 257 3.22 10.12 -6.21
C GLU A 257 3.21 11.56 -6.71
N THR A 258 2.02 12.11 -6.93
CA THR A 258 1.92 13.49 -7.40
C THR A 258 2.28 14.43 -6.26
N THR A 259 3.53 14.88 -6.29
CA THR A 259 4.02 16.10 -5.64
C THR A 259 3.47 17.29 -6.41
N VAL A 260 2.28 17.76 -6.04
CA VAL A 260 1.96 19.16 -6.32
C VAL A 260 2.80 19.96 -5.35
N ASP A 261 3.98 20.37 -5.80
CA ASP A 261 4.86 21.30 -5.11
C ASP A 261 4.54 22.70 -5.66
N GLN A 262 3.81 23.49 -4.88
CA GLN A 262 3.51 24.88 -5.23
C GLN A 262 4.31 25.81 -4.33
N GLU A 263 5.06 26.72 -4.92
CA GLU A 263 5.64 27.86 -4.24
C GLU A 263 5.07 29.15 -4.85
N ILE A 264 4.36 29.92 -4.04
CA ILE A 264 3.57 31.10 -4.45
C ILE A 264 3.67 32.19 -3.39
N CYS A 265 3.34 33.45 -3.74
CA CYS A 265 3.24 34.52 -2.75
C CYS A 265 1.81 34.60 -2.18
N GLU A 266 1.71 35.12 -0.97
CA GLU A 266 0.44 35.45 -0.34
C GLU A 266 -0.33 36.45 -1.22
N GLY A 267 -1.58 36.10 -1.56
CA GLY A 267 -2.43 36.89 -2.45
C GLY A 267 -2.36 36.49 -3.92
N ASP A 268 -1.41 35.64 -4.33
CA ASP A 268 -1.38 35.07 -5.68
C ASP A 268 -2.45 33.98 -5.86
N PHE A 269 -2.72 33.64 -7.13
CA PHE A 269 -3.62 32.54 -7.46
C PHE A 269 -3.01 31.19 -7.09
N ILE A 270 -3.78 30.37 -6.36
CA ILE A 270 -3.38 29.05 -5.85
C ILE A 270 -4.18 27.99 -6.60
N HIS A 271 -3.51 26.99 -7.15
CA HIS A 271 -4.22 25.87 -7.77
C HIS A 271 -4.73 24.91 -6.70
N SER A 272 -6.01 24.53 -6.78
CA SER A 272 -6.58 23.50 -5.91
C SER A 272 -5.84 22.17 -6.06
N ILE A 273 -5.63 21.49 -4.94
CA ILE A 273 -5.22 20.08 -4.90
C ILE A 273 -6.47 19.21 -5.03
N LYS A 274 -6.35 18.09 -5.75
CA LYS A 274 -7.48 17.24 -6.16
C LYS A 274 -7.17 15.76 -5.95
N VAL A 275 -8.20 15.00 -5.57
CA VAL A 275 -8.20 13.53 -5.57
C VAL A 275 -9.11 13.01 -6.68
N ILE A 276 -8.66 12.03 -7.47
CA ILE A 276 -9.39 11.52 -8.64
C ILE A 276 -9.91 10.11 -8.33
N ILE A 277 -11.21 9.94 -8.16
CA ILE A 277 -11.76 8.64 -7.77
C ILE A 277 -13.08 8.40 -8.48
N GLU A 278 -13.29 7.14 -8.87
CA GLU A 278 -14.53 6.67 -9.47
C GLU A 278 -15.40 5.95 -8.42
N SER A 279 -16.56 6.55 -8.13
CA SER A 279 -17.75 6.02 -7.44
C SER A 279 -17.67 5.72 -5.92
N ASN A 280 -18.84 5.86 -5.29
CA ASN A 280 -19.18 5.50 -3.90
C ASN A 280 -18.48 6.25 -2.75
N ILE A 281 -18.02 7.46 -3.00
CA ILE A 281 -17.38 8.28 -1.96
C ILE A 281 -18.44 8.82 -1.01
N VAL A 282 -18.19 8.66 0.28
CA VAL A 282 -19.07 9.14 1.36
C VAL A 282 -18.63 10.52 1.81
N ASN A 283 -17.32 10.71 2.01
CA ASN A 283 -16.79 11.91 2.63
C ASN A 283 -15.31 12.13 2.32
N TYR A 284 -14.91 13.39 2.28
CA TYR A 284 -13.51 13.80 2.22
C TYR A 284 -13.17 14.56 3.48
N LYS A 285 -11.99 14.32 4.05
CA LYS A 285 -11.42 15.11 5.16
C LYS A 285 -10.02 15.55 4.78
N TRP A 286 -9.84 16.83 4.51
CA TRP A 286 -8.55 17.42 4.20
C TRP A 286 -7.83 17.85 5.47
N TYR A 287 -6.54 17.52 5.54
CA TYR A 287 -5.67 17.84 6.65
C TYR A 287 -4.45 18.61 6.18
N ARG A 288 -3.90 19.41 7.09
CA ARG A 288 -2.62 20.11 6.95
C ARG A 288 -1.64 19.58 8.00
N SER A 289 -0.44 19.24 7.55
CA SER A 289 0.69 18.80 8.36
C SER A 289 1.90 19.74 8.20
N VAL A 290 2.75 19.78 9.21
CA VAL A 290 4.04 20.48 9.18
C VAL A 290 5.17 19.59 8.65
N ASP A 291 4.94 18.27 8.59
CA ASP A 291 5.91 17.27 8.18
C ASP A 291 5.41 16.50 6.96
N ASN A 292 6.32 15.88 6.22
CA ASN A 292 5.97 14.98 5.11
C ASN A 292 5.54 13.57 5.59
N VAL A 293 4.82 13.51 6.71
CA VAL A 293 4.30 12.29 7.32
C VAL A 293 2.93 12.58 7.92
N ILE A 294 1.99 11.66 7.74
CA ILE A 294 0.66 11.74 8.35
C ILE A 294 0.78 11.46 9.86
N SER A 295 0.20 12.35 10.66
CA SER A 295 0.19 12.24 12.13
C SER A 295 -1.21 12.46 12.70
N ASN A 296 -1.46 11.94 13.90
CA ASN A 296 -2.72 12.17 14.61
C ASN A 296 -2.89 13.63 15.10
N ASN A 297 -1.84 14.45 15.00
CA ASN A 297 -1.85 15.86 15.42
C ASN A 297 -2.07 16.82 14.23
N ASP A 298 -2.25 16.29 13.01
CA ASP A 298 -2.46 17.09 11.82
C ASP A 298 -3.81 17.84 11.89
N VAL A 299 -3.86 19.03 11.29
CA VAL A 299 -4.99 19.95 11.43
C VAL A 299 -6.03 19.67 10.36
N LEU A 300 -7.27 19.33 10.74
CA LEU A 300 -8.40 19.26 9.81
C LEU A 300 -8.70 20.66 9.25
N VAL A 301 -8.62 20.81 7.93
CA VAL A 301 -8.82 22.09 7.23
C VAL A 301 -10.10 22.15 6.41
N ALA A 302 -10.67 21.01 6.01
CA ALA A 302 -11.97 20.94 5.34
C ALA A 302 -12.58 19.53 5.44
N GLU A 303 -13.91 19.44 5.43
CA GLU A 303 -14.66 18.17 5.42
C GLU A 303 -15.97 18.29 4.63
N GLY A 304 -16.32 17.27 3.85
CA GLY A 304 -17.60 17.20 3.14
C GLY A 304 -17.64 16.18 2.01
N SER A 305 -18.84 15.77 1.60
CA SER A 305 -19.08 14.73 0.58
C SER A 305 -18.73 15.13 -0.86
N ASN A 306 -18.63 16.43 -1.14
CA ASN A 306 -18.30 16.97 -2.47
C ASN A 306 -16.96 17.72 -2.48
N LEU A 307 -16.10 17.51 -1.47
CA LEU A 307 -14.79 18.17 -1.34
C LEU A 307 -13.67 17.28 -1.89
N ASN A 308 -13.80 16.85 -3.14
CA ASN A 308 -12.71 16.16 -3.85
C ASN A 308 -11.53 17.08 -4.18
N GLU A 309 -11.67 18.38 -3.93
CA GLU A 309 -10.67 19.42 -4.12
C GLU A 309 -10.55 20.31 -2.88
N TYR A 310 -9.36 20.85 -2.65
CA TYR A 310 -9.10 21.83 -1.60
C TYR A 310 -8.12 22.89 -2.11
N THR A 311 -8.33 24.16 -1.74
CA THR A 311 -7.43 25.26 -2.06
C THR A 311 -6.70 25.70 -0.79
N PRO A 312 -5.40 25.38 -0.64
CA PRO A 312 -4.60 25.84 0.49
C PRO A 312 -4.56 27.37 0.57
N ASN A 313 -4.67 27.92 1.77
CA ASN A 313 -4.70 29.38 1.99
C ASN A 313 -3.85 29.84 3.19
N THR A 314 -3.05 28.95 3.77
CA THR A 314 -2.23 29.26 4.95
C THR A 314 -0.79 29.60 4.55
N VAL A 315 -0.35 30.82 4.89
CA VAL A 315 1.04 31.27 4.77
C VAL A 315 2.00 30.36 5.55
N GLY A 316 3.04 29.86 4.91
CA GLY A 316 4.03 28.93 5.47
C GLY A 316 4.41 27.81 4.50
N ASP A 317 5.25 26.89 4.96
CA ASP A 317 5.61 25.65 4.27
C ASP A 317 4.86 24.49 4.96
N PHE A 318 3.91 23.90 4.25
CA PHE A 318 3.04 22.85 4.79
C PHE A 318 2.83 21.71 3.79
N TYR A 319 2.41 20.57 4.34
CA TYR A 319 1.93 19.43 3.58
C TYR A 319 0.43 19.29 3.76
N TYR A 320 -0.25 18.84 2.72
CA TYR A 320 -1.69 18.60 2.73
C TYR A 320 -1.98 17.18 2.26
N TYR A 321 -2.99 16.53 2.84
CA TYR A 321 -3.49 15.25 2.37
C TYR A 321 -4.99 15.15 2.65
N CYS A 322 -5.66 14.22 1.98
CA CYS A 322 -7.07 13.93 2.18
C CYS A 322 -7.25 12.51 2.68
N ILE A 323 -8.07 12.32 3.71
CA ILE A 323 -8.65 11.02 4.07
C ILE A 323 -9.98 10.91 3.33
N ILE A 324 -10.09 9.91 2.46
CA ILE A 324 -11.30 9.67 1.68
C ILE A 324 -12.01 8.47 2.26
N TYR A 325 -13.27 8.65 2.64
CA TYR A 325 -14.17 7.62 3.13
C TYR A 325 -15.05 7.16 1.98
N ILE A 326 -15.17 5.86 1.80
CA ILE A 326 -15.85 5.25 0.67
C ILE A 326 -16.77 4.15 1.18
N ASP A 327 -17.92 4.03 0.56
CA ASP A 327 -18.84 2.92 0.72
C ASP A 327 -18.62 1.93 -0.43
N LEU A 328 -17.68 0.99 -0.25
CA LEU A 328 -17.44 -0.01 -1.28
C LEU A 328 -17.89 -1.38 -0.80
N PRO A 329 -18.52 -2.18 -1.68
CA PRO A 329 -18.80 -3.55 -1.35
C PRO A 329 -17.48 -4.32 -1.21
N LEU A 330 -17.22 -4.80 0.01
CA LEU A 330 -16.12 -5.70 0.29
C LEU A 330 -16.64 -7.14 0.25
N ASN A 331 -16.24 -7.87 -0.78
CA ASN A 331 -16.70 -9.23 -1.08
C ASN A 331 -18.22 -9.32 -1.25
N ASN A 332 -18.78 -8.37 -2.00
CA ASN A 332 -20.21 -8.22 -2.28
C ASN A 332 -21.08 -7.85 -1.07
N GLU A 333 -20.49 -7.54 0.08
CA GLU A 333 -21.20 -6.99 1.24
C GLU A 333 -20.90 -5.49 1.39
N PRO A 334 -21.89 -4.64 1.70
CA PRO A 334 -21.67 -3.22 1.94
C PRO A 334 -20.59 -2.99 3.01
N ASN A 335 -19.62 -2.13 2.73
CA ASN A 335 -18.62 -1.72 3.71
C ASN A 335 -18.42 -0.20 3.68
N ASN A 336 -19.08 0.44 4.64
CA ASN A 336 -19.14 1.89 4.79
C ASN A 336 -17.95 2.44 5.62
N SER A 337 -16.98 1.61 5.97
CA SER A 337 -15.86 1.96 6.86
C SER A 337 -14.50 1.99 6.16
N ILE A 338 -14.46 1.87 4.82
CA ILE A 338 -13.22 1.89 4.07
C ILE A 338 -12.76 3.34 3.93
N PHE A 339 -11.51 3.60 4.30
CA PHE A 339 -10.88 4.87 4.04
C PHE A 339 -9.45 4.67 3.55
N TYR A 340 -8.93 5.69 2.87
CA TYR A 340 -7.53 5.72 2.50
C TYR A 340 -7.01 7.16 2.46
N ASN A 341 -5.70 7.30 2.54
CA ASN A 341 -5.02 8.59 2.45
C ASN A 341 -4.61 8.85 1.00
N SER A 342 -4.90 10.06 0.51
CA SER A 342 -4.33 10.55 -0.75
C SER A 342 -2.81 10.64 -0.67
N ASN A 343 -2.18 11.02 -1.78
CA ASN A 343 -0.81 11.53 -1.76
C ASN A 343 -0.71 12.78 -0.86
N MET A 344 0.52 13.06 -0.41
CA MET A 344 0.88 14.31 0.27
C MET A 344 1.22 15.37 -0.79
N TYR A 345 0.66 16.56 -0.64
CA TYR A 345 0.89 17.72 -1.51
C TYR A 345 1.67 18.78 -0.73
N LYS A 346 2.81 19.26 -1.24
CA LYS A 346 3.62 20.28 -0.57
C LYS A 346 3.24 21.67 -1.08
N VAL A 347 2.84 22.57 -0.19
CA VAL A 347 2.48 23.93 -0.57
C VAL A 347 3.18 24.93 0.31
N LYS A 348 3.95 25.80 -0.34
CA LYS A 348 4.67 26.92 0.26
C LYS A 348 4.03 28.23 -0.18
N ILE A 349 3.45 28.95 0.77
CA ILE A 349 2.90 30.28 0.56
C ILE A 349 3.81 31.28 1.28
N ASN A 350 4.54 32.09 0.52
CA ASN A 350 5.46 33.10 1.03
C ASN A 350 4.68 34.34 1.50
N PRO A 351 4.92 34.88 2.71
CA PRO A 351 4.23 36.08 3.18
C PRO A 351 4.52 37.28 2.29
N LEU A 352 3.59 38.24 2.24
CA LEU A 352 3.85 39.52 1.60
C LEU A 352 5.07 40.22 2.25
N PRO A 353 5.91 40.94 1.47
CA PRO A 353 7.00 41.72 2.01
C PRO A 353 6.48 42.72 3.06
N LYS A 354 7.10 42.72 4.25
CA LYS A 354 6.84 43.78 5.23
C LYS A 354 7.41 45.09 4.69
N ILE A 355 6.54 45.99 4.26
CA ILE A 355 6.95 47.36 3.92
C ILE A 355 7.24 48.06 5.24
N ALA A 356 8.51 48.45 5.47
CA ALA A 356 8.84 49.31 6.59
C ALA A 356 8.12 50.66 6.42
N PRO A 357 7.55 51.25 7.48
CA PRO A 357 6.93 52.56 7.38
C PRO A 357 7.96 53.55 6.81
N ILE A 358 7.53 54.32 5.81
CA ILE A 358 8.33 55.41 5.26
C ILE A 358 8.47 56.44 6.37
N GLU A 359 9.67 56.60 6.92
CA GLU A 359 9.98 57.76 7.76
C GLU A 359 9.85 59.01 6.89
N MET A 360 8.73 59.72 7.03
CA MET A 360 8.58 61.07 6.52
C MET A 360 9.32 62.00 7.49
N ASN A 361 10.57 62.32 7.14
CA ASN A 361 11.34 63.38 7.80
C ASN A 361 10.90 64.77 7.34
#